data_AF-A0A532EJ96-F1
#
_entry.id   AF-A0A532EJ96-F1
#
_cell.length_a   1.000
_cell.length_b   1.000
_cell.length_c   1.000
_cell.angle_alpha   90.00
_cell.angle_beta   90.00
_cell.angle_gamma   90.00
#
_symmetry.space_group_name_H-M   'P 1'
#
loop_
_entity.id
_entity.type
_entity.pdbx_description
1 polymer ?
#
loop_
_entity_poly.entity_id
_entity_poly.type
_entity_poly.pdbx_seq_one_letter_code
_entity_poly.pdbx_strand_id
1 'polypeptide(L)'
;VLNASVRIVHKEDVALNYAPEPAYSLVLYINQPTDADGNARMRALTRALIDVTIKHGGRFFLPYQLHYTGNELLASYPELPSFLAKKRQYDPGELFSSTFYRAVKALIGTV
;
A
#
# COMPACT_ATOMS: atom_id res chain seq x y z
N VAL A 1 -20.73 -10.81 10.89
CA VAL A 1 -20.03 -10.02 11.92
C VAL A 1 -18.74 -9.50 11.29
N LEU A 2 -18.46 -8.20 11.40
CA LEU A 2 -17.19 -7.62 10.99
C LEU A 2 -16.29 -7.54 12.23
N ASN A 3 -15.11 -8.15 12.16
CA ASN A 3 -14.12 -8.09 13.24
C ASN A 3 -13.03 -7.09 12.86
N ALA A 4 -12.63 -6.25 13.80
CA ALA A 4 -11.55 -5.29 13.63
C ALA A 4 -10.66 -5.27 14.87
N SER A 5 -9.36 -5.05 14.67
CA SER A 5 -8.44 -4.71 15.77
C SER A 5 -7.89 -3.31 15.56
N VAL A 6 -7.75 -2.58 16.65
CA VAL A 6 -7.10 -1.26 16.68
C VAL A 6 -5.73 -1.43 17.30
N ARG A 7 -4.70 -0.85 16.67
CA ARG A 7 -3.32 -0.89 17.13
C ARG A 7 -2.76 0.52 17.18
N ILE A 8 -1.88 0.79 18.14
CA ILE A 8 -1.08 2.02 18.15
C ILE A 8 0.14 1.76 17.30
N VAL A 9 0.42 2.66 16.35
CA VAL A 9 1.61 2.62 15.50
C VAL A 9 2.37 3.93 15.64
N HIS A 10 3.69 3.83 15.60
CA HIS A 10 4.60 4.95 15.78
C HIS A 10 5.43 5.14 14.53
N LYS A 11 6.03 6.32 14.42
CA LYS A 11 6.98 6.63 13.38
C LYS A 11 8.27 5.81 13.56
N GLU A 12 8.72 5.20 12.47
CA GLU A 12 10.01 4.52 12.38
C GLU A 12 10.96 5.23 11.41
N ASP A 13 12.27 5.03 11.59
CA ASP A 13 13.29 5.55 10.67
C ASP A 13 13.48 4.60 9.49
N VAL A 14 12.50 4.59 8.58
CA VAL A 14 12.47 3.76 7.38
C VAL A 14 12.00 4.56 6.17
N ALA A 15 12.49 4.19 4.99
CA ALA A 15 12.27 4.96 3.75
C ALA A 15 10.83 4.95 3.23
N LEU A 16 10.00 3.97 3.61
CA LEU A 16 8.58 3.88 3.27
C LEU A 16 7.77 3.67 4.55
N ASN A 17 7.69 4.73 5.35
CA ASN A 17 7.11 4.65 6.69
C ASN A 17 5.58 4.46 6.62
N TYR A 18 5.04 3.48 7.35
CA TYR A 18 3.60 3.25 7.41
C TYR A 18 2.85 4.32 8.23
N ALA A 19 3.47 4.87 9.27
CA ALA A 19 2.92 5.88 10.16
C ALA A 19 3.89 7.08 10.27
N PRO A 20 3.84 8.07 9.36
CA PRO A 20 4.75 9.21 9.38
C PRO A 20 4.61 10.07 10.65
N GLU A 21 3.45 9.99 11.30
CA GLU A 21 3.11 10.57 12.60
C GLU A 21 2.44 9.49 13.48
N PRO A 22 2.44 9.61 14.81
CA PRO A 22 1.73 8.68 15.70
C PRO A 22 0.27 8.50 15.28
N ALA A 23 -0.17 7.26 15.10
CA ALA A 23 -1.47 6.96 14.53
C ALA A 23 -2.09 5.68 15.11
N TYR A 24 -3.38 5.50 14.85
CA TYR A 24 -4.06 4.22 15.05
C TYR A 24 -4.17 3.47 13.73
N SER A 25 -3.79 2.20 13.74
CA SER A 25 -3.99 1.28 12.63
C SER A 25 -5.23 0.43 12.88
N LEU A 26 -6.12 0.34 11.89
CA LEU A 26 -7.28 -0.53 11.89
C LEU A 26 -7.00 -1.75 11.01
N VAL A 27 -7.02 -2.94 11.60
CA VAL A 27 -6.92 -4.20 10.86
C VAL A 27 -8.30 -4.83 10.78
N LEU A 28 -8.84 -4.89 9.57
CA LEU A 28 -10.16 -5.46 9.29
C LEU A 28 -10.03 -6.93 8.90
N TYR A 29 -10.83 -7.79 9.53
CA TYR A 29 -10.94 -9.20 9.18
C TYR A 29 -12.18 -9.39 8.31
N ILE A 30 -11.94 -9.57 7.01
CA ILE A 30 -12.99 -9.65 5.99
C ILE A 30 -12.90 -11.00 5.28
N ASN A 31 -14.04 -11.68 5.16
CA ASN A 31 -14.15 -12.88 4.35
C ASN A 31 -14.38 -12.46 2.89
N GLN A 32 -13.51 -12.92 1.98
CA GLN A 32 -13.69 -12.74 0.54
C GLN A 32 -13.85 -14.09 -0.16
N PRO A 33 -14.80 -14.23 -1.09
CA PRO A 33 -14.76 -15.30 -2.08
C PRO A 33 -13.53 -15.13 -2.99
N THR A 34 -12.94 -16.24 -3.41
CA THR A 34 -11.76 -16.25 -4.28
C THR A 34 -12.11 -16.35 -5.77
N ASP A 35 -13.39 -16.28 -6.11
CA ASP A 35 -13.88 -16.18 -7.48
C ASP A 35 -13.66 -14.78 -8.09
N ALA A 36 -13.93 -14.64 -9.39
CA ALA A 36 -13.70 -13.39 -10.11
C ALA A 36 -14.50 -12.22 -9.51
N ASP A 37 -15.77 -12.45 -9.16
CA ASP A 37 -16.66 -11.43 -8.61
C ASP A 37 -16.26 -11.02 -7.18
N GLY A 38 -15.80 -11.98 -6.36
CA GLY A 38 -15.24 -11.75 -5.04
C GLY A 38 -13.98 -10.89 -5.11
N ASN A 39 -13.06 -11.22 -6.00
CA ASN A 39 -11.85 -10.42 -6.22
C ASN A 39 -12.16 -9.02 -6.77
N ALA A 40 -13.15 -8.88 -7.65
CA ALA A 40 -13.60 -7.58 -8.16
C ALA A 40 -14.18 -6.71 -7.04
N ARG A 41 -15.05 -7.28 -6.19
CA ARG A 41 -15.62 -6.59 -5.02
C ARG A 41 -14.55 -6.21 -4.01
N MET A 42 -13.59 -7.10 -3.73
CA MET A 42 -12.50 -6.77 -2.82
C MET A 42 -11.63 -5.64 -3.36
N ARG A 43 -11.31 -5.64 -4.66
CA ARG A 43 -10.56 -4.54 -5.29
C ARG A 43 -11.28 -3.19 -5.12
N ALA A 44 -12.59 -3.15 -5.34
CA ALA A 44 -13.39 -1.94 -5.16
C ALA A 44 -13.41 -1.49 -3.68
N LEU A 45 -13.60 -2.43 -2.75
CA LEU A 45 -13.59 -2.16 -1.32
C LEU A 45 -12.23 -1.63 -0.84
N THR A 46 -11.14 -2.29 -1.22
CA THR A 46 -9.77 -1.88 -0.84
C THR A 46 -9.48 -0.46 -1.30
N ARG A 47 -9.84 -0.09 -2.53
CA ARG A 47 -9.69 1.28 -3.04
C ARG A 47 -10.50 2.30 -2.24
N ALA A 48 -11.77 2.02 -2.01
CA ALA A 48 -12.62 2.89 -1.20
C ALA A 48 -12.08 3.10 0.23
N LEU A 49 -11.51 2.06 0.85
CA LEU A 49 -10.87 2.16 2.15
C LEU A 49 -9.58 3.02 2.10
N ILE A 50 -8.81 2.90 1.03
CA ILE A 50 -7.60 3.71 0.82
C ILE A 50 -7.97 5.18 0.62
N ASP A 51 -8.97 5.49 -0.21
CA ASP A 51 -9.46 6.86 -0.42
C ASP A 51 -9.89 7.51 0.91
N VAL A 52 -10.64 6.79 1.75
CA VAL A 52 -11.02 7.28 3.09
C VAL A 52 -9.80 7.46 3.98
N THR A 53 -8.84 6.53 3.92
CA THR A 53 -7.61 6.62 4.71
C THR A 53 -6.79 7.86 4.33
N ILE A 54 -6.61 8.11 3.03
CA ILE A 54 -5.93 9.29 2.49
C ILE A 54 -6.67 10.57 2.88
N LYS A 55 -8.01 10.60 2.80
CA LYS A 55 -8.83 11.75 3.20
C LYS A 55 -8.57 12.17 4.66
N HIS A 56 -8.23 11.24 5.53
CA HIS A 56 -7.91 11.48 6.94
C HIS A 56 -6.39 11.58 7.22
N GLY A 57 -5.56 11.73 6.17
CA GLY A 57 -4.10 11.87 6.31
C GLY A 57 -3.37 10.59 6.71
N GLY A 58 -4.05 9.44 6.63
CA GLY A 58 -3.47 8.14 6.93
C GLY A 58 -2.79 7.49 5.72
N ARG A 59 -2.21 6.30 5.95
CA ARG A 59 -1.64 5.43 4.91
C ARG A 59 -2.20 4.02 5.07
N PHE A 60 -2.25 3.27 3.97
CA PHE A 60 -2.62 1.85 3.99
C PHE A 60 -1.40 0.95 4.11
N PHE A 61 -1.57 -0.29 4.56
CA PHE A 61 -0.45 -1.22 4.69
C PHE A 61 0.02 -1.71 3.31
N LEU A 62 1.16 -1.16 2.86
CA LEU A 62 1.65 -1.19 1.48
C LEU A 62 1.67 -2.55 0.74
N PRO A 63 2.13 -3.66 1.32
CA PRO A 63 2.29 -4.91 0.57
C PRO A 63 0.99 -5.71 0.43
N TYR A 64 -0.08 -5.33 1.14
CA TYR A 64 -1.29 -6.14 1.19
C TYR A 64 -2.19 -5.85 -0.01
N GLN A 65 -2.61 -6.93 -0.70
CA GLN A 65 -3.48 -6.94 -1.87
C GLN A 65 -3.30 -5.74 -2.82
N LEU A 66 -2.52 -5.94 -3.88
CA LEU A 66 -2.12 -4.96 -4.90
C LEU A 66 -3.32 -4.51 -5.77
N HIS A 67 -4.31 -3.93 -5.13
CA HIS A 67 -5.59 -3.50 -5.67
C HIS A 67 -5.64 -2.00 -5.89
N TYR A 68 -4.78 -1.24 -5.20
CA TYR A 68 -4.63 0.20 -5.35
C TYR A 68 -4.17 0.64 -6.74
N THR A 69 -4.49 1.87 -7.09
CA THR A 69 -4.04 2.60 -8.27
C THR A 69 -2.70 3.29 -8.02
N GLY A 70 -2.04 3.76 -9.08
CA GLY A 70 -0.83 4.57 -8.95
C GLY A 70 -1.06 5.88 -8.19
N ASN A 71 -2.24 6.51 -8.36
CA ASN A 71 -2.59 7.74 -7.67
C ASN A 71 -2.77 7.53 -6.17
N GLU A 72 -3.53 6.50 -5.76
CA GLU A 72 -3.68 6.14 -4.34
C GLU A 72 -2.34 5.80 -3.69
N LEU A 73 -1.49 5.07 -4.43
CA LEU A 73 -0.15 4.71 -4.00
C LEU A 73 0.74 5.94 -3.77
N LEU A 74 0.81 6.86 -4.74
CA LEU A 74 1.64 8.06 -4.64
C LEU A 74 1.08 9.09 -3.63
N ALA A 75 -0.23 9.15 -3.47
CA ALA A 75 -0.86 9.98 -2.42
C ALA A 75 -0.52 9.45 -1.03
N SER A 76 -0.49 8.12 -0.85
CA SER A 76 -0.14 7.51 0.44
C SER A 76 1.37 7.52 0.69
N TYR A 77 2.18 7.30 -0.35
CA TYR A 77 3.64 7.14 -0.28
C TYR A 77 4.35 8.03 -1.32
N PRO A 78 4.35 9.37 -1.13
CA PRO A 78 4.99 10.30 -2.05
C PRO A 78 6.51 10.09 -2.19
N GLU A 79 7.14 9.46 -1.19
CA GLU A 79 8.57 9.17 -1.18
C GLU A 79 8.98 7.94 -2.03
N LEU A 80 7.99 7.19 -2.53
CA LEU A 80 8.20 5.94 -3.27
C LEU A 80 9.08 6.08 -4.53
N PRO A 81 8.95 7.13 -5.38
CA PRO A 81 9.84 7.28 -6.54
C PRO A 81 11.32 7.39 -6.14
N SER A 82 11.61 8.12 -5.06
CA SER A 82 12.96 8.27 -4.52
C SER A 82 13.50 6.93 -4.00
N PHE A 83 12.66 6.19 -3.27
CA PHE A 83 13.00 4.84 -2.80
C PHE A 83 13.38 3.90 -3.96
N LEU A 84 12.59 3.89 -5.04
CA LEU A 84 12.83 3.04 -6.20
C LEU A 84 14.07 3.46 -7.00
N ALA A 85 14.35 4.77 -7.09
CA ALA A 85 15.59 5.28 -7.67
C ALA A 85 16.80 4.82 -6.84
N LYS A 86 16.73 4.93 -5.51
CA LYS A 86 17.79 4.49 -4.59
C LYS A 86 18.01 2.99 -4.66
N LYS A 87 16.94 2.18 -4.77
CA LYS A 87 17.06 0.74 -5.01
C LYS A 87 17.83 0.45 -6.30
N ARG A 88 17.48 1.11 -7.42
CA ARG A 88 18.19 0.91 -8.70
C ARG A 88 19.66 1.34 -8.65
N GLN A 89 20.02 2.30 -7.81
CA GLN A 89 21.42 2.68 -7.59
C GLN A 89 22.24 1.53 -6.98
N TYR A 90 21.67 0.81 -6.00
CA TYR A 90 22.35 -0.29 -5.30
C TYR A 90 22.19 -1.66 -5.96
N ASP A 91 21.11 -1.84 -6.74
CA ASP A 91 20.80 -3.07 -7.44
C ASP A 91 20.46 -2.76 -8.92
N PRO A 92 21.44 -2.35 -9.75
CA PRO A 92 21.20 -1.94 -11.14
C PRO A 92 20.66 -3.06 -12.02
N GLY A 93 21.01 -4.32 -11.71
CA GLY A 93 20.52 -5.51 -12.39
C GLY A 93 19.14 -5.98 -11.90
N GLU A 94 18.55 -5.28 -10.92
CA GLU A 94 17.28 -5.62 -10.28
C GLU A 94 17.21 -7.10 -9.83
N LEU A 95 18.33 -7.64 -9.34
CA LEU A 95 18.45 -9.03 -8.85
C LEU A 95 17.46 -9.29 -7.72
N PHE A 96 17.28 -8.32 -6.81
CA PHE A 96 16.29 -8.39 -5.76
C PHE A 96 14.94 -7.90 -6.29
N SER A 97 14.15 -8.84 -6.82
CA SER A 97 12.84 -8.56 -7.41
C SER A 97 11.75 -9.42 -6.79
N SER A 98 10.53 -8.88 -6.72
CA SER A 98 9.34 -9.56 -6.20
C SER A 98 8.10 -9.15 -6.99
N THR A 99 7.01 -9.89 -6.83
CA THR A 99 5.72 -9.53 -7.42
C THR A 99 5.28 -8.13 -6.99
N PHE A 100 5.49 -7.78 -5.72
CA PHE A 100 5.26 -6.43 -5.19
C PHE A 100 6.08 -5.39 -5.93
N TYR A 101 7.40 -5.59 -6.02
CA TYR A 101 8.30 -4.62 -6.66
C TYR A 101 7.93 -4.36 -8.12
N ARG A 102 7.67 -5.43 -8.89
CA ARG A 102 7.26 -5.31 -10.30
C ARG A 102 5.93 -4.58 -10.46
N ALA A 103 4.95 -4.89 -9.61
CA ALA A 103 3.64 -4.24 -9.65
C ALA A 103 3.73 -2.75 -9.30
N VAL A 104 4.45 -2.41 -8.22
CA VAL A 104 4.66 -1.03 -7.79
C VAL A 104 5.40 -0.23 -8.87
N LYS A 105 6.47 -0.79 -9.44
CA LYS A 105 7.19 -0.18 -10.57
C LYS A 105 6.29 0.04 -11.79
N ALA A 106 5.39 -0.90 -12.10
CA ALA A 106 4.43 -0.74 -13.19
C ALA A 106 3.39 0.35 -12.90
N LEU A 107 2.90 0.44 -11.65
CA LEU A 107 1.91 1.43 -11.23
C LEU A 107 2.44 2.87 -11.24
N ILE A 108 3.74 3.06 -11.00
CA ILE A 108 4.38 4.39 -11.05
C ILE A 108 4.94 4.74 -12.44
N GLY A 109 5.10 3.75 -13.34
CA GLY A 109 5.76 3.90 -14.64
C GLY A 109 4.92 4.63 -15.70
N THR A 110 4.07 5.57 -15.29
CA THR A 110 3.22 6.40 -16.16
C THR A 110 3.40 7.90 -15.88
N VAL A 111 4.63 8.30 -15.53
CA VAL A 111 5.11 9.70 -15.57
C VAL A 111 6.48 9.73 -16.21
#